data_AF-Q6CTR0-F1
#
_entry.id   AF-Q6CTR0-F1
#
_cell.length_a   1.000
_cell.length_b   1.000
_cell.length_c   1.000
_cell.angle_alpha   90.00
_cell.angle_beta   90.00
_cell.angle_gamma   90.00
#
_symmetry.space_group_name_H-M   'P 1'
#
loop_
_entity.id
_entity.type
_entity.pdbx_description
1 polymer ?
#
loop_
_entity_poly.entity_id
_entity_poly.type
_entity_poly.pdbx_seq_one_letter_code
_entity_poly.pdbx_strand_id
1 'polypeptide(L)'
;MTFSREQFVSKVQSLDETQDSIVNTSKWMLTLYKDADKVATAWTEYLHKSSISTKRKLLVVYLANDIVQQAKHRQVPNFDKSFGNVLPSALEKVYADFPTELRAKVKRVVGIWRQRKVLSESVLDEIDRRLDVAGKITPSSSTTAQRSKDKVDKRWGQLSSLYDNIEQNQKSGNTLRLRFDKSLEALDPNSVVYAENYNVISKIGSSVKESLTKSIDFRSTLIKELEKLITEQNALVNKEQDSINEIDSILVDKDPTTIAQSTNSNDADLLPTYENSDDDDDDKHSSENEDEVANKKRSVSPEKQSDLGSTSDKSSSEEPTMKKMKTDELKQEEPTPSTSPSKSNTGAIASSIQDLLSRLAD
;
A
#
# COMPACT_ATOMS: atom_id res chain seq x y z
N MET A 1 21.61 -12.34 -39.24
CA MET A 1 22.84 -12.50 -38.42
C MET A 1 22.59 -13.61 -37.41
N THR A 2 23.61 -14.12 -36.72
CA THR A 2 23.43 -15.06 -35.58
C THR A 2 23.25 -14.25 -34.30
N PHE A 3 22.35 -14.65 -33.40
CA PHE A 3 22.19 -14.01 -32.10
C PHE A 3 23.43 -14.16 -31.20
N SER A 4 23.91 -13.03 -30.65
CA SER A 4 24.83 -13.00 -29.51
C SER A 4 24.20 -12.25 -28.34
N ARG A 5 24.23 -12.88 -27.17
CA ARG A 5 23.67 -12.36 -25.91
C ARG A 5 24.42 -11.13 -25.40
N GLU A 6 25.73 -11.06 -25.62
CA GLU A 6 26.56 -9.91 -25.26
C GLU A 6 26.25 -8.71 -26.16
N GLN A 7 26.10 -8.93 -27.48
CA GLN A 7 25.68 -7.89 -28.42
C GLN A 7 24.28 -7.36 -28.10
N PHE A 8 23.36 -8.25 -27.72
CA PHE A 8 22.02 -7.87 -27.23
C PHE A 8 22.11 -6.98 -25.97
N VAL A 9 22.83 -7.44 -24.93
CA VAL A 9 22.97 -6.70 -23.66
C VAL A 9 23.64 -5.34 -23.89
N SER A 10 24.71 -5.30 -24.68
CA SER A 10 25.40 -4.05 -25.06
C SER A 10 24.46 -3.09 -25.79
N LYS A 11 23.69 -3.57 -26.78
CA LYS A 11 22.72 -2.72 -27.50
C LYS A 11 21.62 -2.17 -26.59
N VAL A 12 21.06 -2.98 -25.71
CA VAL A 12 20.03 -2.51 -24.75
C VAL A 12 20.63 -1.61 -23.66
N GLN A 13 21.91 -1.77 -23.31
CA GLN A 13 22.63 -0.82 -22.44
C GLN A 13 22.89 0.53 -23.13
N SER A 14 23.13 0.54 -24.44
CA SER A 14 23.24 1.76 -25.26
C SER A 14 21.90 2.40 -25.63
N LEU A 15 20.77 1.83 -25.19
CA LEU A 15 19.43 2.36 -25.45
C LEU A 15 19.19 3.67 -24.69
N ASP A 16 18.57 4.63 -25.37
CA ASP A 16 18.26 5.96 -24.89
C ASP A 16 16.74 6.21 -24.92
N GLU A 17 16.26 7.31 -24.31
CA GLU A 17 14.83 7.64 -24.27
C GLU A 17 14.30 8.20 -25.62
N THR A 18 15.18 8.46 -26.58
CA THR A 18 14.85 8.93 -27.93
C THR A 18 14.20 7.87 -28.82
N GLN A 19 13.14 8.24 -29.55
CA GLN A 19 12.40 7.35 -30.44
C GLN A 19 13.29 6.71 -31.52
N ASP A 20 14.25 7.44 -32.08
CA ASP A 20 15.19 6.90 -33.07
C ASP A 20 16.12 5.82 -32.51
N SER A 21 16.55 5.95 -31.25
CA SER A 21 17.35 4.93 -30.56
C SER A 21 16.56 3.62 -30.39
N ILE A 22 15.28 3.73 -30.01
CA ILE A 22 14.34 2.61 -29.89
C ILE A 22 14.10 1.96 -31.26
N VAL A 23 13.72 2.75 -32.27
CA VAL A 23 13.39 2.26 -33.63
C VAL A 23 14.61 1.64 -34.33
N ASN A 24 15.81 2.20 -34.15
CA ASN A 24 17.04 1.65 -34.72
C ASN A 24 17.43 0.32 -34.04
N THR A 25 17.31 0.24 -32.71
CA THR A 25 17.57 -0.98 -31.95
C THR A 25 16.56 -2.09 -32.31
N SER A 26 15.28 -1.74 -32.44
CA SER A 26 14.20 -2.62 -32.89
C SER A 26 14.45 -3.16 -34.31
N LYS A 27 14.79 -2.28 -35.27
CA LYS A 27 15.18 -2.68 -36.65
C LYS A 27 16.29 -3.73 -36.66
N TRP A 28 17.33 -3.58 -35.82
CA TRP A 28 18.39 -4.57 -35.70
C TRP A 28 17.89 -5.91 -35.13
N MET A 29 17.10 -5.88 -34.05
CA MET A 29 16.55 -7.10 -33.43
C MET A 29 15.66 -7.90 -34.38
N LEU A 30 14.87 -7.24 -35.24
CA LEU A 30 14.06 -7.91 -36.26
C LEU A 30 14.89 -8.72 -37.28
N THR A 31 16.17 -8.39 -37.49
CA THR A 31 17.07 -9.20 -38.35
C THR A 31 17.46 -10.55 -37.72
N LEU A 32 17.13 -10.76 -36.45
CA LEU A 32 17.42 -11.97 -35.65
C LEU A 32 16.18 -12.89 -35.51
N TYR A 33 15.18 -12.78 -36.39
CA TYR A 33 13.93 -13.55 -36.36
C TYR A 33 14.08 -15.09 -36.34
N LYS A 34 15.23 -15.61 -36.78
CA LYS A 34 15.58 -17.04 -36.66
C LYS A 34 15.92 -17.47 -35.22
N ASP A 35 16.31 -16.52 -34.39
CA ASP A 35 16.66 -16.66 -32.98
C ASP A 35 15.63 -15.93 -32.07
N ALA A 36 14.41 -15.69 -32.54
CA ALA A 36 13.40 -14.87 -31.86
C ALA A 36 13.13 -15.29 -30.40
N ASP A 37 13.11 -16.60 -30.11
CA ASP A 37 12.95 -17.13 -28.74
C ASP A 37 14.14 -16.82 -27.83
N LYS A 38 15.37 -16.80 -28.38
CA LYS A 38 16.58 -16.40 -27.64
C LYS A 38 16.57 -14.90 -27.35
N VAL A 39 16.09 -14.09 -28.30
CA VAL A 39 15.88 -12.64 -28.12
C VAL A 39 14.81 -12.38 -27.03
N ALA A 40 13.68 -13.08 -27.09
CA ALA A 40 12.60 -12.95 -26.11
C ALA A 40 13.01 -13.37 -24.68
N THR A 41 13.77 -14.47 -24.56
CA THR A 41 14.35 -14.94 -23.29
C THR A 41 15.38 -13.93 -22.75
N ALA A 42 16.34 -13.49 -23.56
CA ALA A 42 17.35 -12.53 -23.15
C ALA A 42 16.77 -11.15 -22.79
N TRP A 43 15.71 -10.72 -23.48
CA TRP A 43 14.93 -9.53 -23.14
C TRP A 43 14.28 -9.66 -21.75
N THR A 44 13.66 -10.81 -21.47
CA THR A 44 13.01 -11.09 -20.17
C THR A 44 14.03 -11.12 -19.02
N GLU A 45 15.16 -11.82 -19.20
CA GLU A 45 16.24 -11.86 -18.20
C GLU A 45 16.89 -10.50 -17.95
N TYR A 46 17.09 -9.69 -19.00
CA TYR A 46 17.58 -8.33 -18.85
C TYR A 46 16.57 -7.47 -18.05
N LEU A 47 15.29 -7.54 -18.43
CA LEU A 47 14.21 -6.77 -17.80
C LEU A 47 14.00 -7.11 -16.31
N HIS A 48 14.22 -8.37 -15.91
CA HIS A 48 14.13 -8.82 -14.51
C HIS A 48 15.42 -8.58 -13.69
N LYS A 49 16.49 -8.03 -14.28
CA LYS A 49 17.74 -7.77 -13.58
C LYS A 49 17.59 -6.62 -12.57
N SER A 50 17.80 -6.92 -11.28
CA SER A 50 17.67 -5.98 -10.15
C SER A 50 18.53 -4.71 -10.27
N SER A 51 19.66 -4.79 -10.95
CA SER A 51 20.56 -3.67 -11.25
C SER A 51 19.97 -2.58 -12.18
N ILE A 52 18.76 -2.75 -12.71
CA ILE A 52 18.17 -1.86 -13.72
C ILE A 52 17.09 -0.97 -13.11
N SER A 53 17.27 0.34 -13.24
CA SER A 53 16.33 1.35 -12.75
C SER A 53 14.97 1.25 -13.44
N THR A 54 13.92 1.64 -12.70
CA THR A 54 12.52 1.56 -13.14
C THR A 54 12.25 2.33 -14.45
N LYS A 55 12.94 3.46 -14.65
CA LYS A 55 12.92 4.20 -15.93
C LYS A 55 13.46 3.34 -17.09
N ARG A 56 14.62 2.69 -16.91
CA ARG A 56 15.21 1.86 -17.97
C ARG A 56 14.41 0.57 -18.21
N LYS A 57 13.78 -0.02 -17.18
CA LYS A 57 12.79 -1.10 -17.37
C LYS A 57 11.64 -0.65 -18.29
N LEU A 58 11.15 0.59 -18.17
CA LEU A 58 10.11 1.13 -19.06
C LEU A 58 10.60 1.27 -20.52
N LEU A 59 11.83 1.75 -20.74
CA LEU A 59 12.42 1.82 -22.09
C LEU A 59 12.51 0.44 -22.76
N VAL A 60 12.84 -0.59 -21.98
CA VAL A 60 12.89 -1.99 -22.43
C VAL A 60 11.50 -2.53 -22.79
N VAL A 61 10.43 -2.06 -22.12
CA VAL A 61 9.02 -2.34 -22.50
C VAL A 61 8.61 -1.56 -23.77
N TYR A 62 9.05 -0.30 -23.94
CA TYR A 62 8.82 0.45 -25.18
C TYR A 62 9.56 -0.15 -26.39
N LEU A 63 10.76 -0.69 -26.17
CA LEU A 63 11.49 -1.45 -27.19
C LEU A 63 10.75 -2.73 -27.59
N ALA A 64 10.24 -3.51 -26.64
CA ALA A 64 9.39 -4.67 -26.95
C ALA A 64 8.13 -4.26 -27.73
N ASN A 65 7.48 -3.16 -27.31
CA ASN A 65 6.32 -2.63 -28.01
C ASN A 65 6.61 -2.28 -29.48
N ASP A 66 7.74 -1.64 -29.79
CA ASP A 66 8.12 -1.35 -31.18
C ASP A 66 8.49 -2.62 -31.95
N ILE A 67 9.21 -3.56 -31.32
CA ILE A 67 9.59 -4.84 -31.94
C ILE A 67 8.36 -5.63 -32.37
N VAL A 68 7.40 -5.90 -31.49
CA VAL A 68 6.24 -6.74 -31.86
C VAL A 68 5.32 -5.99 -32.85
N GLN A 69 5.19 -4.66 -32.75
CA GLN A 69 4.45 -3.89 -33.76
C GLN A 69 5.12 -3.89 -35.14
N GLN A 70 6.44 -3.70 -35.22
CA GLN A 70 7.17 -3.78 -36.49
C GLN A 70 7.25 -5.21 -37.04
N ALA A 71 7.34 -6.24 -36.17
CA ALA A 71 7.24 -7.63 -36.58
C ALA A 71 5.89 -7.90 -37.26
N LYS A 72 4.79 -7.45 -36.64
CA LYS A 72 3.44 -7.53 -37.21
C LYS A 72 3.32 -6.84 -38.57
N HIS A 73 3.74 -5.58 -38.64
CA HIS A 73 3.68 -4.77 -39.86
C HIS A 73 4.52 -5.37 -41.00
N ARG A 74 5.69 -5.92 -40.69
CA ARG A 74 6.62 -6.50 -41.67
C ARG A 74 6.37 -8.00 -41.91
N GLN A 75 5.34 -8.58 -41.29
CA GLN A 75 5.02 -10.02 -41.29
C GLN A 75 6.23 -10.91 -40.95
N VAL A 76 7.08 -10.46 -40.01
CA VAL A 76 8.26 -11.21 -39.58
C VAL A 76 7.81 -12.40 -38.73
N PRO A 77 8.09 -13.65 -39.12
CA PRO A 77 7.62 -14.81 -38.40
C PRO A 77 8.30 -14.94 -37.02
N ASN A 78 7.73 -15.83 -36.20
CA ASN A 78 8.15 -16.19 -34.85
C ASN A 78 8.00 -15.10 -33.78
N PHE A 79 8.39 -13.85 -34.03
CA PHE A 79 8.38 -12.77 -33.03
C PHE A 79 7.04 -12.62 -32.29
N ASP A 80 5.89 -12.59 -33.00
CA ASP A 80 4.54 -12.56 -32.40
C ASP A 80 4.33 -13.68 -31.36
N LYS A 81 4.83 -14.90 -31.64
CA LYS A 81 4.68 -16.07 -30.77
C LYS A 81 5.68 -16.07 -29.62
N SER A 82 6.96 -15.83 -29.92
CA SER A 82 8.04 -15.78 -28.93
C SER A 82 7.79 -14.71 -27.87
N PHE A 83 7.38 -13.50 -28.29
CA PHE A 83 7.01 -12.44 -27.36
C PHE A 83 5.66 -12.69 -26.69
N GLY A 84 4.66 -13.21 -27.41
CA GLY A 84 3.37 -13.57 -26.81
C GLY A 84 3.49 -14.55 -25.63
N ASN A 85 4.46 -15.48 -25.69
CA ASN A 85 4.72 -16.43 -24.61
C ASN A 85 5.43 -15.81 -23.38
N VAL A 86 6.40 -14.90 -23.58
CA VAL A 86 7.16 -14.33 -22.45
C VAL A 86 6.51 -13.09 -21.83
N LEU A 87 5.80 -12.28 -22.62
CA LEU A 87 5.23 -11.00 -22.18
C LEU A 87 4.34 -11.07 -20.93
N PRO A 88 3.45 -12.07 -20.73
CA PRO A 88 2.62 -12.13 -19.53
C PRO A 88 3.45 -12.25 -18.24
N SER A 89 4.40 -13.20 -18.19
CA SER A 89 5.30 -13.41 -17.04
C SER A 89 6.35 -12.29 -16.90
N ALA A 90 6.77 -11.70 -18.02
CA ALA A 90 7.73 -10.61 -18.02
C ALA A 90 7.14 -9.33 -17.42
N LEU A 91 5.94 -8.93 -17.88
CA LEU A 91 5.26 -7.71 -17.44
C LEU A 91 4.72 -7.82 -16.01
N GLU A 92 4.24 -8.99 -15.58
CA GLU A 92 3.71 -9.23 -14.22
C GLU A 92 4.68 -8.75 -13.12
N LYS A 93 5.93 -9.21 -13.14
CA LYS A 93 6.96 -8.83 -12.15
C LYS A 93 7.32 -7.34 -12.24
N VAL A 94 7.45 -6.82 -13.46
CA VAL A 94 7.82 -5.42 -13.72
C VAL A 94 6.71 -4.47 -13.27
N TYR A 95 5.46 -4.86 -13.43
CA TYR A 95 4.31 -4.08 -12.99
C TYR A 95 4.23 -4.03 -11.46
N ALA A 96 4.60 -5.10 -10.76
CA ALA A 96 4.77 -5.08 -9.30
C ALA A 96 5.85 -4.05 -8.89
N ASP A 97 7.04 -4.06 -9.52
CA ASP A 97 8.12 -3.09 -9.29
C ASP A 97 7.78 -1.63 -9.63
N PHE A 98 6.74 -1.38 -10.42
CA PHE A 98 6.45 -0.06 -11.00
C PHE A 98 5.56 0.81 -10.09
N PRO A 99 5.85 2.12 -9.93
CA PRO A 99 4.93 3.06 -9.33
C PRO A 99 3.73 3.34 -10.26
N THR A 100 2.64 3.87 -9.70
CA THR A 100 1.34 4.05 -10.36
C THR A 100 1.41 4.74 -11.73
N GLU A 101 2.24 5.77 -11.89
CA GLU A 101 2.45 6.44 -13.19
C GLU A 101 2.99 5.51 -14.28
N LEU A 102 3.93 4.63 -13.93
CA LEU A 102 4.55 3.72 -14.88
C LEU A 102 3.66 2.50 -15.13
N ARG A 103 2.89 2.06 -14.13
CA ARG A 103 1.79 1.08 -14.29
C ARG A 103 0.77 1.57 -15.32
N ALA A 104 0.37 2.84 -15.27
CA ALA A 104 -0.53 3.45 -16.27
C ALA A 104 0.08 3.46 -17.69
N LYS A 105 1.37 3.77 -17.81
CA LYS A 105 2.10 3.71 -19.10
C LYS A 105 2.16 2.28 -19.67
N VAL A 106 2.36 1.25 -18.83
CA VAL A 106 2.31 -0.16 -19.23
C VAL A 106 0.91 -0.57 -19.69
N LYS A 107 -0.15 -0.23 -18.95
CA LYS A 107 -1.54 -0.52 -19.40
C LYS A 107 -1.88 0.17 -20.74
N ARG A 108 -1.39 1.38 -20.99
CA ARG A 108 -1.53 2.05 -22.30
C ARG A 108 -0.85 1.26 -23.43
N VAL A 109 0.31 0.66 -23.20
CA VAL A 109 1.00 -0.20 -24.18
C VAL A 109 0.18 -1.46 -24.51
N VAL A 110 -0.36 -2.15 -23.50
CA VAL A 110 -1.22 -3.33 -23.72
C VAL A 110 -2.50 -2.97 -24.49
N GLY A 111 -3.13 -1.82 -24.16
CA GLY A 111 -4.26 -1.28 -24.92
C GLY A 111 -3.95 -1.02 -26.39
N ILE A 112 -2.74 -0.53 -26.71
CA ILE A 112 -2.27 -0.35 -28.10
C ILE A 112 -2.09 -1.70 -28.81
N TRP A 113 -1.58 -2.73 -28.13
CA TRP A 113 -1.47 -4.09 -28.69
C TRP A 113 -2.84 -4.71 -29.01
N ARG A 114 -3.84 -4.50 -28.14
CA ARG A 114 -5.23 -4.90 -28.38
C ARG A 114 -5.85 -4.15 -29.56
N GLN A 115 -5.71 -2.82 -29.59
CA GLN A 115 -6.22 -1.99 -30.70
C GLN A 115 -5.61 -2.36 -32.06
N ARG A 116 -4.30 -2.65 -32.10
CA ARG A 116 -3.56 -2.98 -33.34
C ARG A 116 -3.53 -4.49 -33.66
N LYS A 117 -4.28 -5.32 -32.90
CA LYS A 117 -4.33 -6.80 -33.02
C LYS A 117 -2.96 -7.46 -33.19
N VAL A 118 -1.99 -6.99 -32.38
CA VAL A 118 -0.59 -7.38 -32.48
C VAL A 118 -0.40 -8.80 -31.96
N LEU A 119 -0.89 -9.05 -30.74
CA LEU A 119 -0.95 -10.36 -30.08
C LEU A 119 -2.36 -10.95 -30.20
N SER A 120 -2.53 -12.23 -29.87
CA SER A 120 -3.87 -12.84 -29.77
C SER A 120 -4.62 -12.31 -28.56
N GLU A 121 -5.96 -12.24 -28.66
CA GLU A 121 -6.83 -11.77 -27.58
C GLU A 121 -6.63 -12.63 -26.30
N SER A 122 -6.43 -13.94 -26.44
CA SER A 122 -6.07 -14.85 -25.33
C SER A 122 -4.79 -14.49 -24.57
N VAL A 123 -3.77 -13.95 -25.24
CA VAL A 123 -2.52 -13.50 -24.60
C VAL A 123 -2.72 -12.14 -23.95
N LEU A 124 -3.51 -11.26 -24.56
CA LEU A 124 -3.83 -9.95 -24.02
C LEU A 124 -4.72 -10.06 -22.76
N ASP A 125 -5.68 -10.97 -22.75
CA ASP A 125 -6.53 -11.26 -21.60
C ASP A 125 -5.74 -11.88 -20.44
N GLU A 126 -4.75 -12.75 -20.73
CA GLU A 126 -3.83 -13.29 -19.73
C GLU A 126 -2.85 -12.22 -19.20
N ILE A 127 -2.40 -11.28 -20.04
CA ILE A 127 -1.64 -10.10 -19.61
C ILE A 127 -2.52 -9.24 -18.69
N ASP A 128 -3.71 -8.82 -19.12
CA ASP A 128 -4.59 -7.96 -18.32
C ASP A 128 -4.98 -8.62 -17.00
N ARG A 129 -5.26 -9.93 -16.99
CA ARG A 129 -5.47 -10.73 -15.77
C ARG A 129 -4.26 -10.69 -14.84
N ARG A 130 -3.04 -10.89 -15.36
CA ARG A 130 -1.80 -10.80 -14.57
C ARG A 130 -1.49 -9.39 -14.10
N LEU A 131 -1.80 -8.35 -14.87
CA LEU A 131 -1.58 -6.96 -14.46
C LEU A 131 -2.59 -6.52 -13.39
N ASP A 132 -3.83 -7.00 -13.43
CA ASP A 132 -4.82 -6.76 -12.37
C ASP A 132 -4.55 -7.60 -11.12
N VAL A 133 -3.99 -8.80 -11.24
CA VAL A 133 -3.45 -9.54 -10.10
C VAL A 133 -2.23 -8.80 -9.53
N ALA A 134 -1.21 -8.49 -10.35
CA ALA A 134 0.01 -7.75 -9.96
C ALA A 134 -0.30 -6.40 -9.30
N GLY A 135 -1.33 -5.69 -9.76
CA GLY A 135 -1.83 -4.46 -9.14
C GLY A 135 -2.57 -4.65 -7.81
N LYS A 136 -2.92 -5.89 -7.45
CA LYS A 136 -3.64 -6.28 -6.23
C LYS A 136 -2.80 -7.12 -5.25
N ILE A 137 -1.59 -7.59 -5.59
CA ILE A 137 -0.75 -8.43 -4.67
C ILE A 137 -0.10 -7.63 -3.53
N THR A 138 -0.77 -6.60 -3.03
CA THR A 138 -0.47 -5.95 -1.75
C THR A 138 -1.72 -5.86 -0.88
N PRO A 139 -2.02 -6.88 -0.05
CA PRO A 139 -1.77 -8.30 -0.24
C PRO A 139 -3.10 -9.11 -0.24
N SER A 140 -3.00 -10.43 -0.01
CA SER A 140 -4.10 -11.37 0.26
C SER A 140 -4.90 -11.90 -0.94
N SER A 141 -4.88 -13.23 -1.07
CA SER A 141 -5.70 -14.05 -1.97
C SER A 141 -6.91 -14.66 -1.22
N SER A 142 -7.71 -15.46 -1.95
CA SER A 142 -8.93 -16.18 -1.54
C SER A 142 -10.26 -15.50 -1.92
N THR A 143 -11.14 -16.30 -2.53
CA THR A 143 -12.20 -15.81 -3.45
C THR A 143 -13.57 -15.68 -2.80
N THR A 144 -13.65 -15.67 -1.46
CA THR A 144 -14.91 -15.72 -0.71
C THR A 144 -15.26 -14.40 0.00
N ALA A 145 -14.28 -13.52 0.22
CA ALA A 145 -14.44 -12.30 1.03
C ALA A 145 -15.15 -11.11 0.33
N GLN A 146 -15.68 -11.29 -0.88
CA GLN A 146 -15.92 -10.15 -1.78
C GLN A 146 -17.02 -9.18 -1.30
N ARG A 147 -18.07 -9.66 -0.59
CA ARG A 147 -19.13 -8.79 -0.02
C ARG A 147 -18.71 -8.01 1.24
N SER A 148 -17.74 -8.51 2.02
CA SER A 148 -17.21 -7.77 3.17
C SER A 148 -16.07 -6.84 2.76
N LYS A 149 -15.20 -7.28 1.85
CA LYS A 149 -14.09 -6.49 1.32
C LYS A 149 -14.58 -5.20 0.63
N ASP A 150 -15.64 -5.26 -0.18
CA ASP A 150 -16.30 -4.08 -0.76
C ASP A 150 -16.76 -3.03 0.26
N LYS A 151 -17.01 -3.41 1.52
CA LYS A 151 -17.44 -2.49 2.59
C LYS A 151 -16.24 -1.97 3.40
N VAL A 152 -15.22 -2.82 3.61
CA VAL A 152 -13.96 -2.46 4.26
C VAL A 152 -13.14 -1.50 3.39
N ASP A 153 -12.96 -1.82 2.10
CA ASP A 153 -12.22 -1.01 1.12
C ASP A 153 -12.89 0.36 0.93
N LYS A 154 -14.23 0.46 1.03
CA LYS A 154 -14.95 1.74 1.03
C LYS A 154 -14.71 2.56 2.30
N ARG A 155 -14.73 1.95 3.49
CA ARG A 155 -14.42 2.67 4.75
C ARG A 155 -13.00 3.24 4.73
N TRP A 156 -12.00 2.45 4.35
CA TRP A 156 -10.63 2.93 4.23
C TRP A 156 -10.45 3.93 3.08
N GLY A 157 -11.17 3.76 1.96
CA GLY A 157 -11.17 4.74 0.87
C GLY A 157 -11.76 6.10 1.27
N GLN A 158 -12.81 6.13 2.09
CA GLN A 158 -13.37 7.36 2.67
C GLN A 158 -12.38 8.02 3.64
N LEU A 159 -11.73 7.23 4.49
CA LEU A 159 -10.72 7.70 5.44
C LEU A 159 -9.46 8.26 4.73
N SER A 160 -8.98 7.58 3.69
CA SER A 160 -7.89 8.05 2.83
C SER A 160 -8.27 9.36 2.15
N SER A 161 -9.46 9.43 1.55
CA SER A 161 -9.94 10.65 0.89
C SER A 161 -10.02 11.84 1.86
N LEU A 162 -10.41 11.62 3.12
CA LEU A 162 -10.38 12.66 4.16
C LEU A 162 -8.94 13.11 4.47
N TYR A 163 -7.98 12.18 4.54
CA TYR A 163 -6.57 12.48 4.76
C TYR A 163 -5.94 13.25 3.59
N ASP A 164 -6.21 12.82 2.35
CA ASP A 164 -5.75 13.49 1.12
C ASP A 164 -6.26 14.94 1.04
N ASN A 165 -7.53 15.17 1.42
CA ASN A 165 -8.10 16.51 1.51
C ASN A 165 -7.43 17.37 2.59
N ILE A 166 -7.05 16.80 3.74
CA ILE A 166 -6.30 17.50 4.79
C ILE A 166 -4.90 17.88 4.28
N GLU A 167 -4.19 17.00 3.58
CA GLU A 167 -2.85 17.27 3.06
C GLU A 167 -2.88 18.35 1.96
N GLN A 168 -3.86 18.30 1.04
CA GLN A 168 -4.06 19.34 0.02
C GLN A 168 -4.43 20.69 0.64
N ASN A 169 -5.34 20.71 1.62
CA ASN A 169 -5.71 21.94 2.33
C ASN A 169 -4.50 22.50 3.09
N GLN A 170 -3.68 21.67 3.73
CA GLN A 170 -2.47 22.09 4.45
C GLN A 170 -1.42 22.72 3.49
N LYS A 171 -1.22 22.13 2.30
CA LYS A 171 -0.32 22.70 1.27
C LYS A 171 -0.80 24.08 0.81
N SER A 172 -2.11 24.23 0.53
CA SER A 172 -2.72 25.51 0.15
C SER A 172 -2.65 26.55 1.28
N GLY A 173 -3.00 26.14 2.50
CA GLY A 173 -2.98 26.97 3.71
C GLY A 173 -1.59 27.48 4.06
N ASN A 174 -0.55 26.66 3.92
CA ASN A 174 0.85 27.07 4.12
C ASN A 174 1.25 28.17 3.11
N THR A 175 0.88 28.03 1.83
CA THR A 175 1.17 29.04 0.81
C THR A 175 0.42 30.34 1.07
N LEU A 176 -0.87 30.27 1.43
CA LEU A 176 -1.67 31.44 1.83
C LEU A 176 -1.09 32.12 3.08
N ARG A 177 -0.62 31.33 4.05
CA ARG A 177 0.02 31.82 5.27
C ARG A 177 1.33 32.55 4.98
N LEU A 178 2.21 31.98 4.16
CA LEU A 178 3.45 32.62 3.73
C LEU A 178 3.19 33.93 2.96
N ARG A 179 2.15 33.98 2.12
CA ARG A 179 1.72 35.24 1.47
C ARG A 179 1.22 36.26 2.48
N PHE A 180 0.44 35.86 3.49
CA PHE A 180 -0.03 36.74 4.56
C PHE A 180 1.12 37.32 5.38
N ASP A 181 2.00 36.47 5.89
CA ASP A 181 3.10 36.88 6.77
C ASP A 181 4.08 37.82 6.03
N LYS A 182 4.42 37.54 4.76
CA LYS A 182 5.21 38.47 3.92
C LYS A 182 4.50 39.79 3.59
N SER A 183 3.18 39.76 3.39
CA SER A 183 2.41 40.99 3.14
C SER A 183 2.31 41.86 4.39
N LEU A 184 2.31 41.25 5.57
CA LEU A 184 2.33 41.93 6.87
C LEU A 184 3.71 42.54 7.17
N GLU A 185 4.80 41.84 6.82
CA GLU A 185 6.18 42.35 6.90
C GLU A 185 6.42 43.56 5.98
N ALA A 186 5.77 43.60 4.82
CA ALA A 186 5.86 44.71 3.85
C ALA A 186 4.96 45.93 4.19
N LEU A 187 4.29 45.96 5.35
CA LEU A 187 3.33 47.00 5.72
C LEU A 187 3.98 48.15 6.52
N ASP A 188 4.49 49.18 5.83
CA ASP A 188 4.96 50.43 6.45
C ASP A 188 3.79 51.34 6.90
N PRO A 189 3.64 51.66 8.21
CA PRO A 189 2.63 52.58 8.72
C PRO A 189 2.70 54.01 8.18
N ASN A 190 3.85 54.44 7.64
CA ASN A 190 4.05 55.78 7.07
C ASN A 190 3.72 55.85 5.57
N SER A 191 3.34 54.73 4.95
CA SER A 191 3.07 54.65 3.53
C SER A 191 1.75 55.30 3.15
N VAL A 192 1.75 56.10 2.08
CA VAL A 192 0.56 56.78 1.53
C VAL A 192 -0.53 55.77 1.11
N VAL A 193 -0.16 54.52 0.81
CA VAL A 193 -1.07 53.43 0.44
C VAL A 193 -1.38 52.46 1.59
N TYR A 194 -1.00 52.79 2.84
CA TYR A 194 -1.16 51.92 4.02
C TYR A 194 -2.60 51.38 4.17
N ALA A 195 -3.62 52.22 4.01
CA ALA A 195 -5.02 51.82 4.16
C ALA A 195 -5.48 50.82 3.08
N GLU A 196 -4.97 50.92 1.86
CA GLU A 196 -5.30 49.99 0.77
C GLU A 196 -4.54 48.67 0.94
N ASN A 197 -3.24 48.73 1.25
CA ASN A 197 -2.43 47.55 1.58
C ASN A 197 -3.02 46.79 2.79
N TYR A 198 -3.45 47.50 3.84
CA TYR A 198 -4.10 46.90 5.01
C TYR A 198 -5.40 46.17 4.63
N ASN A 199 -6.22 46.72 3.71
CA ASN A 199 -7.42 46.03 3.22
C ASN A 199 -7.08 44.76 2.43
N VAL A 200 -6.01 44.76 1.62
CA VAL A 200 -5.50 43.57 0.93
C VAL A 200 -5.02 42.52 1.94
N ILE A 201 -4.21 42.91 2.92
CA ILE A 201 -3.70 42.03 3.99
C ILE A 201 -4.86 41.45 4.83
N SER A 202 -5.85 42.26 5.19
CA SER A 202 -7.05 41.84 5.90
C SER A 202 -7.87 40.81 5.10
N LYS A 203 -7.97 40.99 3.79
CA LYS A 203 -8.61 40.02 2.88
C LYS A 203 -7.84 38.71 2.80
N ILE A 204 -6.52 38.76 2.63
CA ILE A 204 -5.65 37.56 2.64
C ILE A 204 -5.75 36.84 4.00
N GLY A 205 -5.69 37.57 5.12
CA GLY A 205 -5.83 37.04 6.47
C GLY A 205 -7.20 36.41 6.74
N SER A 206 -8.26 36.93 6.10
CA SER A 206 -9.59 36.32 6.12
C SER A 206 -9.61 35.00 5.35
N SER A 207 -8.99 34.91 4.18
CA SER A 207 -8.83 33.63 3.46
C SER A 207 -7.93 32.62 4.19
N VAL A 208 -6.89 33.07 4.91
CA VAL A 208 -6.09 32.21 5.79
C VAL A 208 -6.94 31.66 6.94
N LYS A 209 -7.76 32.49 7.60
CA LYS A 209 -8.72 32.04 8.62
C LYS A 209 -9.71 31.02 8.05
N GLU A 210 -10.29 31.29 6.88
CA GLU A 210 -11.24 30.39 6.21
C GLU A 210 -10.60 29.03 5.86
N SER A 211 -9.34 29.02 5.40
CA SER A 211 -8.61 27.77 5.15
C SER A 211 -8.32 27.00 6.44
N LEU A 212 -7.97 27.71 7.52
CA LEU A 212 -7.74 27.10 8.84
C LEU A 212 -9.03 26.50 9.42
N THR A 213 -10.16 27.19 9.33
CA THR A 213 -11.48 26.65 9.72
C THR A 213 -11.78 25.36 8.96
N LYS A 214 -11.63 25.35 7.63
CA LYS A 214 -11.82 24.14 6.81
C LYS A 214 -10.87 23.00 7.21
N SER A 215 -9.61 23.30 7.54
CA SER A 215 -8.66 22.28 8.05
C SER A 215 -9.07 21.71 9.42
N ILE A 216 -9.65 22.55 10.29
CA ILE A 216 -10.21 22.12 11.58
C ILE A 216 -11.42 21.22 11.33
N ASP A 217 -12.37 21.64 10.48
CA ASP A 217 -13.58 20.85 10.16
C ASP A 217 -13.23 19.47 9.59
N PHE A 218 -12.27 19.39 8.65
CA PHE A 218 -11.79 18.10 8.12
C PHE A 218 -11.13 17.24 9.20
N ARG A 219 -10.29 17.81 10.07
CA ARG A 219 -9.62 17.07 11.17
C ARG A 219 -10.61 16.60 12.22
N SER A 220 -11.58 17.43 12.62
CA SER A 220 -12.66 17.05 13.53
C SER A 220 -13.61 16.00 12.92
N THR A 221 -13.79 15.99 11.61
CA THR A 221 -14.54 14.94 10.90
C THR A 221 -13.77 13.62 10.88
N LEU A 222 -12.46 13.67 10.59
CA LEU A 222 -11.58 12.50 10.62
C LEU A 222 -11.51 11.87 12.01
N ILE A 223 -11.37 12.69 13.08
CA ILE A 223 -11.34 12.22 14.46
C ILE A 223 -12.64 11.46 14.81
N LYS A 224 -13.81 12.01 14.48
CA LYS A 224 -15.11 11.36 14.77
C LYS A 224 -15.27 9.99 14.11
N GLU A 225 -14.82 9.84 12.87
CA GLU A 225 -14.91 8.54 12.17
C GLU A 225 -13.88 7.52 12.72
N LEU A 226 -12.72 7.99 13.19
CA LEU A 226 -11.74 7.16 13.91
C LEU A 226 -12.25 6.73 15.30
N GLU A 227 -12.82 7.64 16.09
CA GLU A 227 -13.44 7.34 17.39
C GLU A 227 -14.55 6.29 17.26
N LYS A 228 -15.40 6.44 16.23
CA LYS A 228 -16.45 5.48 15.86
C LYS A 228 -15.89 4.13 15.42
N LEU A 229 -14.77 4.09 14.71
CA LEU A 229 -14.11 2.84 14.37
C LEU A 229 -13.52 2.15 15.62
N ILE A 230 -12.94 2.91 16.55
CA ILE A 230 -12.42 2.40 17.82
C ILE A 230 -13.53 1.81 18.68
N THR A 231 -14.70 2.45 18.79
CA THR A 231 -15.84 1.88 19.53
C THR A 231 -16.41 0.63 18.86
N GLU A 232 -16.43 0.56 17.51
CA GLU A 232 -16.79 -0.66 16.78
C GLU A 232 -15.81 -1.81 17.07
N GLN A 233 -14.50 -1.57 17.09
CA GLN A 233 -13.51 -2.62 17.40
C GLN A 233 -13.57 -3.07 18.87
N ASN A 234 -13.71 -2.14 19.82
CA ASN A 234 -13.85 -2.50 21.23
C ASN A 234 -15.11 -3.35 21.50
N ALA A 235 -16.21 -3.08 20.79
CA ALA A 235 -17.43 -3.90 20.88
C ALA A 235 -17.23 -5.32 20.32
N LEU A 236 -16.39 -5.50 19.29
CA LEU A 236 -16.03 -6.82 18.77
C LEU A 236 -15.12 -7.58 19.75
N VAL A 237 -14.10 -6.92 20.32
CA VAL A 237 -13.20 -7.51 21.32
C VAL A 237 -13.97 -7.97 22.56
N ASN A 238 -14.91 -7.15 23.06
CA ASN A 238 -15.77 -7.55 24.18
C ASN A 238 -16.58 -8.81 23.84
N LYS A 239 -17.20 -8.87 22.66
CA LYS A 239 -17.97 -10.05 22.23
C LYS A 239 -17.08 -11.30 22.10
N GLU A 240 -15.85 -11.15 21.61
CA GLU A 240 -14.88 -12.25 21.52
C GLU A 240 -14.46 -12.72 22.92
N GLN A 241 -14.27 -11.80 23.88
CA GLN A 241 -14.03 -12.14 25.29
C GLN A 241 -15.24 -12.83 25.95
N ASP A 242 -16.47 -12.37 25.69
CA ASP A 242 -17.69 -13.04 26.17
C ASP A 242 -17.79 -14.47 25.62
N SER A 243 -17.39 -14.68 24.36
CA SER A 243 -17.36 -16.00 23.71
C SER A 243 -16.28 -16.91 24.31
N ILE A 244 -15.13 -16.35 24.73
CA ILE A 244 -14.10 -17.09 25.47
C ILE A 244 -14.63 -17.48 26.85
N ASN A 245 -15.25 -16.54 27.58
CA ASN A 245 -15.83 -16.80 28.89
C ASN A 245 -16.92 -17.89 28.84
N GLU A 246 -17.73 -17.93 27.77
CA GLU A 246 -18.72 -19.00 27.52
C GLU A 246 -18.04 -20.36 27.32
N ILE A 247 -16.98 -20.42 26.50
CA ILE A 247 -16.20 -21.65 26.27
C ILE A 247 -15.53 -22.13 27.57
N ASP A 248 -14.93 -21.23 28.35
CA ASP A 248 -14.30 -21.56 29.63
C ASP A 248 -15.32 -22.07 30.66
N SER A 249 -16.53 -21.49 30.71
CA SER A 249 -17.62 -22.00 31.53
C SER A 249 -18.04 -23.41 31.11
N ILE A 250 -18.20 -23.66 29.81
CA ILE A 250 -18.54 -24.99 29.27
C ILE A 250 -17.43 -26.01 29.56
N LEU A 251 -16.16 -25.60 29.57
CA LEU A 251 -15.04 -26.47 29.95
C LEU A 251 -15.05 -26.80 31.44
N VAL A 252 -15.35 -25.85 32.33
CA VAL A 252 -15.49 -26.07 33.78
C VAL A 252 -16.67 -26.98 34.10
N ASP A 253 -17.81 -26.81 33.41
CA ASP A 253 -19.00 -27.68 33.49
C ASP A 253 -18.77 -29.11 32.92
N LYS A 254 -17.62 -29.35 32.27
CA LYS A 254 -17.20 -30.65 31.74
C LYS A 254 -15.92 -31.18 32.37
N ASP A 255 -15.36 -30.50 33.36
CA ASP A 255 -14.20 -31.00 34.11
C ASP A 255 -14.60 -32.24 34.94
N PRO A 256 -13.91 -33.38 34.79
CA PRO A 256 -14.19 -34.59 35.58
C PRO A 256 -14.13 -34.36 37.10
N THR A 257 -13.35 -33.38 37.56
CA THR A 257 -13.16 -33.03 38.97
C THR A 257 -14.41 -32.39 39.56
N THR A 258 -15.06 -31.49 38.81
CA THR A 258 -16.33 -30.85 39.20
C THR A 258 -17.44 -31.90 39.29
N ILE A 259 -17.54 -32.75 38.26
CA ILE A 259 -18.54 -33.84 38.19
C ILE A 259 -18.34 -34.83 39.36
N ALA A 260 -17.09 -35.19 39.67
CA ALA A 260 -16.77 -36.09 40.78
C ALA A 260 -17.07 -35.50 42.17
N GLN A 261 -17.13 -34.18 42.33
CA GLN A 261 -17.60 -33.55 43.57
C GLN A 261 -19.12 -33.64 43.69
N SER A 262 -19.86 -33.41 42.60
CA SER A 262 -21.32 -33.55 42.55
C SER A 262 -21.80 -34.97 42.92
N THR A 263 -21.06 -36.01 42.52
CA THR A 263 -21.42 -37.41 42.83
C THR A 263 -21.01 -37.89 44.23
N ASN A 264 -20.27 -37.09 45.02
CA ASN A 264 -19.76 -37.48 46.34
C ASN A 264 -20.49 -36.81 47.52
N SER A 265 -21.55 -36.02 47.27
CA SER A 265 -22.28 -35.29 48.31
C SER A 265 -23.77 -35.63 48.34
N ASN A 266 -24.11 -36.69 49.08
CA ASN A 266 -25.48 -37.14 49.42
C ASN A 266 -26.32 -37.71 48.25
N ASP A 267 -26.32 -39.03 48.10
CA ASP A 267 -27.56 -39.83 48.31
C ASP A 267 -27.20 -41.31 48.52
N ALA A 268 -26.77 -41.64 49.74
CA ALA A 268 -26.24 -42.96 50.09
C ALA A 268 -27.03 -43.65 51.21
N ASP A 269 -28.32 -43.31 51.40
CA ASP A 269 -29.16 -43.98 52.42
C ASP A 269 -30.69 -43.95 52.16
N LEU A 270 -31.14 -43.97 50.90
CA LEU A 270 -32.56 -44.15 50.53
C LEU A 270 -32.77 -45.33 49.57
N LEU A 271 -32.73 -46.54 50.12
CA LEU A 271 -33.13 -47.78 49.45
C LEU A 271 -34.67 -47.85 49.27
N PRO A 272 -35.21 -47.92 48.04
CA PRO A 272 -36.60 -48.27 47.82
C PRO A 272 -36.77 -49.78 48.00
N THR A 273 -37.38 -50.21 49.10
CA THR A 273 -37.71 -51.62 49.32
C THR A 273 -38.87 -52.04 48.41
N TYR A 274 -38.57 -52.79 47.37
CA TYR A 274 -39.56 -53.56 46.60
C TYR A 274 -39.39 -55.05 46.90
N GLU A 275 -40.49 -55.69 47.27
CA GLU A 275 -40.56 -57.15 47.42
C GLU A 275 -40.68 -57.81 46.05
N ASN A 276 -40.02 -58.96 45.86
CA ASN A 276 -40.17 -59.76 44.65
C ASN A 276 -41.32 -60.76 44.80
N SER A 277 -42.33 -60.63 43.95
CA SER A 277 -43.06 -61.72 43.31
C SER A 277 -43.53 -61.20 41.95
N ASP A 278 -43.10 -61.79 40.84
CA ASP A 278 -43.59 -63.06 40.27
C ASP A 278 -45.02 -62.88 39.71
N ASP A 279 -45.13 -62.67 38.40
CA ASP A 279 -45.97 -63.47 37.50
C ASP A 279 -45.63 -63.17 36.03
N ASP A 280 -45.63 -64.25 35.25
CA ASP A 280 -45.08 -64.46 33.91
C ASP A 280 -45.81 -63.74 32.73
N ASP A 281 -45.21 -63.84 31.53
CA ASP A 281 -45.85 -64.00 30.21
C ASP A 281 -46.81 -62.89 29.65
N ASP A 282 -46.78 -62.46 28.38
CA ASP A 282 -46.01 -62.90 27.20
C ASP A 282 -46.06 -61.84 26.06
N ASP A 283 -45.34 -62.13 24.97
CA ASP A 283 -45.66 -61.84 23.55
C ASP A 283 -45.55 -60.45 22.86
N LYS A 284 -44.55 -60.37 21.96
CA LYS A 284 -44.58 -59.99 20.51
C LYS A 284 -45.13 -58.60 20.08
N HIS A 285 -44.65 -57.91 19.04
CA HIS A 285 -43.76 -58.19 17.88
C HIS A 285 -42.73 -57.04 17.73
N SER A 286 -41.48 -57.22 17.26
CA SER A 286 -41.01 -57.47 15.87
C SER A 286 -41.47 -56.41 14.85
N SER A 287 -40.66 -55.77 14.00
CA SER A 287 -39.19 -55.66 13.76
C SER A 287 -39.00 -54.48 12.75
N GLU A 288 -37.89 -54.07 12.12
CA GLU A 288 -36.46 -54.45 11.93
C GLU A 288 -35.51 -53.46 12.70
N ASN A 289 -34.16 -53.42 12.70
CA ASN A 289 -33.03 -53.79 11.80
C ASN A 289 -32.87 -52.85 10.56
N GLU A 290 -31.70 -52.43 10.02
CA GLU A 290 -30.29 -52.91 10.06
C GLU A 290 -29.23 -51.74 10.06
N ASP A 291 -28.11 -51.93 10.78
CA ASP A 291 -26.67 -51.89 10.35
C ASP A 291 -25.95 -50.61 9.81
N GLU A 292 -24.60 -50.50 9.74
CA GLU A 292 -23.42 -51.23 10.31
C GLU A 292 -22.28 -50.16 10.53
N VAL A 293 -21.50 -50.09 11.63
CA VAL A 293 -20.28 -50.85 12.05
C VAL A 293 -18.92 -50.37 11.43
N ALA A 294 -17.80 -50.72 12.12
CA ALA A 294 -16.36 -50.52 11.83
C ALA A 294 -15.73 -49.13 12.13
N ASN A 295 -14.90 -48.85 13.16
CA ASN A 295 -14.02 -49.57 14.13
C ASN A 295 -12.54 -49.83 13.72
N LYS A 296 -11.59 -49.01 14.24
CA LYS A 296 -10.32 -49.38 14.94
C LYS A 296 -9.46 -48.12 15.25
N LYS A 297 -8.98 -47.90 16.49
CA LYS A 297 -7.70 -48.33 17.14
C LYS A 297 -6.43 -47.75 16.44
N ARG A 298 -5.33 -47.35 17.13
CA ARG A 298 -4.79 -47.81 18.43
C ARG A 298 -3.66 -46.87 18.99
N SER A 299 -3.44 -46.86 20.32
CA SER A 299 -2.13 -46.72 21.06
C SER A 299 -1.27 -45.43 20.95
N VAL A 300 -0.41 -45.03 21.91
CA VAL A 300 -0.14 -45.36 23.35
C VAL A 300 0.76 -44.25 23.95
N SER A 301 0.69 -43.96 25.25
CA SER A 301 1.59 -43.03 25.99
C SER A 301 2.89 -43.69 26.48
N PRO A 302 3.91 -42.94 26.92
CA PRO A 302 4.09 -42.80 28.37
C PRO A 302 4.62 -41.42 28.85
N GLU A 303 4.65 -41.24 30.18
CA GLU A 303 5.11 -40.04 30.89
C GLU A 303 6.66 -39.95 30.99
N LYS A 304 7.21 -38.74 31.26
CA LYS A 304 7.76 -38.41 32.60
C LYS A 304 8.37 -36.99 32.78
N GLN A 305 7.88 -36.32 33.83
CA GLN A 305 8.59 -35.59 34.90
C GLN A 305 9.71 -34.55 34.62
N SER A 306 9.56 -33.41 35.32
CA SER A 306 10.61 -32.49 35.85
C SER A 306 11.41 -31.61 34.85
N ASP A 307 11.90 -30.41 35.21
CA ASP A 307 11.87 -29.70 36.50
C ASP A 307 11.71 -28.16 36.34
N LEU A 308 11.60 -27.46 37.48
CA LEU A 308 11.52 -26.00 37.64
C LEU A 308 12.80 -25.26 37.15
N GLY A 309 12.64 -24.00 36.74
CA GLY A 309 13.78 -23.17 36.27
C GLY A 309 13.44 -21.70 35.97
N SER A 310 12.98 -20.95 36.97
CA SER A 310 12.74 -19.50 36.83
C SER A 310 13.92 -18.67 37.33
N THR A 311 14.40 -17.72 36.50
CA THR A 311 15.17 -16.55 36.96
C THR A 311 14.84 -15.32 36.12
N SER A 312 14.72 -14.18 36.79
CA SER A 312 14.51 -12.84 36.24
C SER A 312 15.85 -12.10 35.98
N ASP A 313 15.77 -10.76 35.81
CA ASP A 313 16.88 -9.78 35.93
C ASP A 313 17.90 -9.71 34.78
N LYS A 314 18.47 -8.55 34.39
CA LYS A 314 18.17 -7.15 34.78
C LYS A 314 18.60 -6.16 33.67
N SER A 315 18.10 -4.93 33.75
CA SER A 315 18.58 -3.76 33.00
C SER A 315 20.04 -3.38 33.32
N SER A 316 20.77 -2.90 32.30
CA SER A 316 21.70 -1.76 32.46
C SER A 316 21.88 -0.98 31.16
N SER A 317 22.02 0.33 31.29
CA SER A 317 22.53 1.27 30.29
C SER A 317 24.05 1.28 30.23
N GLU A 318 24.65 1.78 29.13
CA GLU A 318 25.76 2.76 29.20
C GLU A 318 26.06 3.43 27.85
N GLU A 319 26.48 4.70 27.91
CA GLU A 319 27.08 5.48 26.81
C GLU A 319 28.38 6.12 27.35
N PRO A 320 29.51 6.01 26.62
CA PRO A 320 30.26 7.20 26.20
C PRO A 320 30.91 7.00 24.79
N THR A 321 31.67 7.93 24.15
CA THR A 321 32.40 9.11 24.62
C THR A 321 32.54 10.20 23.54
N MET A 322 32.86 11.42 23.96
CA MET A 322 33.15 12.64 23.18
C MET A 322 34.26 12.53 22.11
N LYS A 323 34.20 13.41 21.10
CA LYS A 323 35.39 14.05 20.47
C LYS A 323 35.20 15.57 20.40
N LYS A 324 36.31 16.34 20.46
CA LYS A 324 36.29 17.79 20.72
C LYS A 324 37.45 18.52 20.02
N MET A 325 37.14 19.47 19.13
CA MET A 325 38.00 20.53 18.56
C MET A 325 37.03 21.62 18.03
N LYS A 326 37.12 22.92 18.35
CA LYS A 326 38.23 23.91 18.47
C LYS A 326 38.65 24.47 17.08
N THR A 327 38.67 25.78 16.78
CA THR A 327 38.16 27.06 17.38
C THR A 327 38.10 28.12 16.24
N ASP A 328 37.93 29.41 16.58
CA ASP A 328 37.98 30.64 15.77
C ASP A 328 36.57 31.09 15.35
N GLU A 329 35.94 32.10 15.99
CA GLU A 329 36.37 33.42 16.49
C GLU A 329 36.75 34.43 15.40
N LEU A 330 35.80 35.33 15.12
CA LEU A 330 36.02 36.61 14.45
C LEU A 330 35.16 37.67 15.15
N LYS A 331 35.74 38.81 15.51
CA LYS A 331 35.07 39.88 16.24
C LYS A 331 34.52 40.97 15.30
N GLN A 332 33.46 41.60 15.80
CA GLN A 332 33.07 43.02 15.68
C GLN A 332 33.96 43.92 14.82
N GLU A 333 33.33 44.74 13.96
CA GLU A 333 33.38 46.20 14.10
C GLU A 333 32.25 46.90 13.31
N GLU A 334 31.53 47.81 13.96
CA GLU A 334 30.88 48.98 13.34
C GLU A 334 31.61 50.23 13.86
N PRO A 335 31.64 51.32 13.07
CA PRO A 335 30.89 52.49 13.54
C PRO A 335 30.11 53.23 12.45
N THR A 336 29.14 54.03 12.92
CA THR A 336 28.24 54.92 12.15
C THR A 336 28.86 56.36 12.04
N PRO A 337 28.19 57.46 11.60
CA PRO A 337 26.83 57.64 11.03
C PRO A 337 26.72 58.61 9.81
N SER A 338 25.47 58.87 9.37
CA SER A 338 25.02 59.95 8.45
C SER A 338 25.36 59.78 6.95
N THR A 339 24.67 60.36 5.95
CA THR A 339 23.64 61.44 5.90
C THR A 339 22.56 61.15 4.82
N SER A 340 21.32 61.62 5.03
CA SER A 340 20.22 61.71 4.03
C SER A 340 19.92 63.19 3.71
N PRO A 341 19.36 63.61 2.54
CA PRO A 341 18.26 63.00 1.77
C PRO A 341 18.53 62.99 0.22
N SER A 342 17.64 62.76 -0.77
CA SER A 342 16.16 62.85 -0.85
C SER A 342 15.53 61.98 -1.97
N LYS A 343 14.29 61.52 -1.73
CA LYS A 343 13.14 61.38 -2.66
C LYS A 343 13.40 61.10 -4.17
N SER A 344 13.14 59.86 -4.62
CA SER A 344 12.23 59.56 -5.76
C SER A 344 12.16 58.06 -6.11
N ASN A 345 11.28 57.25 -5.49
CA ASN A 345 10.98 55.90 -6.02
C ASN A 345 9.63 55.24 -5.59
N THR A 346 8.63 55.99 -5.14
CA THR A 346 7.38 55.41 -4.59
C THR A 346 6.58 54.59 -5.61
N GLY A 347 6.57 54.97 -6.89
CA GLY A 347 5.87 54.23 -7.95
C GLY A 347 6.45 52.84 -8.24
N ALA A 348 7.79 52.69 -8.18
CA ALA A 348 8.43 51.40 -8.42
C ALA A 348 8.15 50.39 -7.30
N ILE A 349 8.01 50.85 -6.04
CA ILE A 349 7.73 49.98 -4.90
C ILE A 349 6.29 49.43 -4.97
N ALA A 350 5.31 50.26 -5.36
CA ALA A 350 3.94 49.79 -5.61
C ALA A 350 3.89 48.74 -6.72
N SER A 351 4.58 48.99 -7.85
CA SER A 351 4.73 48.02 -8.93
C SER A 351 5.43 46.74 -8.48
N SER A 352 6.43 46.83 -7.61
CA SER A 352 7.20 45.68 -7.08
C SER A 352 6.32 44.74 -6.26
N ILE A 353 5.39 45.28 -5.44
CA ILE A 353 4.47 44.46 -4.63
C ILE A 353 3.44 43.74 -5.53
N GLN A 354 2.90 44.42 -6.54
CA GLN A 354 1.97 43.78 -7.48
C GLN A 354 2.66 42.73 -8.37
N ASP A 355 3.89 42.98 -8.83
CA ASP A 355 4.71 41.98 -9.56
C ASP A 355 5.07 40.77 -8.68
N LEU A 356 5.40 40.98 -7.40
CA LEU A 356 5.60 39.91 -6.42
C LEU A 356 4.35 39.05 -6.20
N LEU A 357 3.17 39.68 -6.13
CA LEU A 357 1.90 38.97 -5.97
C LEU A 357 1.51 38.19 -7.23
N SER A 358 1.84 38.70 -8.42
CA SER A 358 1.66 37.99 -9.70
C SER A 358 2.64 36.82 -9.84
N ARG A 359 3.93 37.02 -9.57
CA ARG A 359 4.98 35.98 -9.64
C ARG A 359 4.87 34.86 -8.61
N LEU A 360 3.95 34.97 -7.66
CA LEU A 360 3.62 33.93 -6.70
C LEU A 360 2.34 33.16 -7.09
N ALA A 361 1.70 33.47 -8.22
CA ALA A 361 0.43 32.90 -8.64
C ALA A 361 0.54 31.70 -9.62
N ASP A 362 1.71 31.51 -10.23
CA ASP A 362 2.08 30.33 -11.04
C ASP A 362 2.69 29.20 -10.17
#